data_AF-A0A9W8R8W1-F1
#
_entry.id   AF-A0A9W8R8W1-F1
#
_cell.length_a   1.000
_cell.length_b   1.000
_cell.length_c   1.000
_cell.angle_alpha   90.00
_cell.angle_beta   90.00
_cell.angle_gamma   90.00
#
_symmetry.space_group_name_H-M   'P 1'
#
loop_
_entity.id
_entity.type
_entity.pdbx_description
1 polymer ?
#
loop_
_entity_poly.entity_id
_entity_poly.type
_entity_poly.pdbx_seq_one_letter_code
_entity_poly.pdbx_strand_id
1 'polypeptide(L)'
;MSDRTCTSDAHTKVSLSMGWGKTLTFLPNTNVRQWHKLQITEARRTVRNMMGKPSLWETSLRRLAVAIVLQVSYGTEVPKDDDPYIQIANDAMYATGNGGAPANSIVDLVPLGKARKNPHGPLYVVGVTHALSTARHLPDWIVRDWSLRFARQWRWAIQKLHDVPFAAAQSEHDDRGDNKSLAHELLRQYRRNEENGQEQEWSLDDIKGAAGAVFIAGADTTWATCVIFILNMVLHPEIQEKARSQLDSVIGPDRLPNFSDRASLPYIEHIVQEIYRWSPLAPLGIPHKSLQDDVYQGMFIPKG
;
A
#
# COMPACT_ATOMS: atom_id res chain seq x y z
N MET A 1 2.46 41.28 -21.23
CA MET A 1 1.28 41.67 -20.45
C MET A 1 0.09 40.85 -20.97
N SER A 2 -0.10 39.65 -20.43
CA SER A 2 -1.40 39.00 -20.36
C SER A 2 -1.31 37.90 -19.30
N ASP A 3 -1.79 38.24 -18.11
CA ASP A 3 -2.19 37.30 -17.07
C ASP A 3 -3.10 36.23 -17.64
N ARG A 4 -2.82 34.96 -17.32
CA ARG A 4 -3.86 33.97 -17.03
C ARG A 4 -3.42 33.14 -15.83
N THR A 5 -3.95 33.58 -14.70
CA THR A 5 -4.07 32.92 -13.40
C THR A 5 -4.36 31.42 -13.52
N CYS A 6 -3.47 30.60 -12.94
CA CYS A 6 -3.72 29.18 -12.69
C CYS A 6 -4.56 29.07 -11.41
N THR A 7 -5.86 28.82 -11.54
CA THR A 7 -6.74 28.50 -10.41
C THR A 7 -6.44 27.08 -9.95
N SER A 8 -5.94 26.94 -8.73
CA SER A 8 -5.62 25.67 -8.08
C SER A 8 -6.88 25.02 -7.49
N ASP A 9 -7.64 24.30 -8.30
CA ASP A 9 -8.62 23.32 -7.83
C ASP A 9 -8.25 21.95 -8.38
N ALA A 10 -7.27 21.31 -7.75
CA ALA A 10 -6.90 19.92 -8.01
C ALA A 10 -7.40 19.05 -6.86
N HIS A 11 -8.67 18.64 -6.94
CA HIS A 11 -9.14 17.44 -6.25
C HIS A 11 -8.54 16.20 -6.92
N THR A 12 -7.27 15.93 -6.67
CA THR A 12 -6.61 14.73 -7.19
C THR A 12 -7.16 13.52 -6.43
N LYS A 13 -8.10 12.81 -7.05
CA LYS A 13 -8.54 11.48 -6.60
C LYS A 13 -7.40 10.50 -6.89
N VAL A 14 -6.82 9.90 -5.85
CA VAL A 14 -5.92 8.76 -6.02
C VAL A 14 -6.80 7.54 -6.27
N SER A 15 -6.71 6.95 -7.46
CA SER A 15 -7.43 5.74 -7.83
C SER A 15 -6.48 4.54 -7.81
N LEU A 16 -6.83 3.54 -7.01
CA LEU A 16 -6.16 2.23 -7.06
C LEU A 16 -6.94 1.35 -8.05
N SER A 17 -6.37 1.16 -9.24
CA SER A 17 -6.86 0.18 -10.20
C SER A 17 -6.30 -1.19 -9.82
N MET A 18 -7.01 -1.94 -8.96
CA MET A 18 -6.78 -3.37 -8.86
C MET A 18 -7.29 -4.04 -10.14
N GLY A 19 -6.60 -5.09 -10.61
CA GLY A 19 -6.74 -5.71 -11.94
C GLY A 19 -8.11 -6.30 -12.33
N TRP A 20 -9.18 -5.92 -11.66
CA TRP A 20 -10.56 -6.40 -11.81
C TRP A 20 -11.51 -5.27 -12.21
N GLY A 21 -11.19 -4.50 -13.25
CA GLY A 21 -12.14 -3.70 -14.04
C GLY A 21 -12.99 -2.61 -13.35
N LYS A 22 -12.88 -2.43 -12.04
CA LYS A 22 -13.64 -1.45 -11.26
C LYS A 22 -12.68 -0.62 -10.40
N THR A 23 -12.81 0.71 -10.47
CA THR A 23 -11.89 1.66 -9.82
C THR A 23 -12.35 1.96 -8.40
N LEU A 24 -11.60 1.50 -7.38
CA LEU A 24 -11.79 2.00 -6.01
C LEU A 24 -11.31 3.44 -5.94
N THR A 25 -12.26 4.37 -5.81
CA THR A 25 -11.96 5.79 -5.58
C THR A 25 -11.87 6.02 -4.07
N PHE A 26 -10.79 5.56 -3.45
CA PHE A 26 -10.59 5.78 -2.02
C PHE A 26 -9.72 7.01 -1.79
N LEU A 27 -10.27 7.95 -1.03
CA LEU A 27 -9.63 9.14 -0.45
C LEU A 27 -9.66 10.42 -1.31
N PRO A 28 -10.75 11.20 -1.29
CA PRO A 28 -10.63 12.65 -1.42
C PRO A 28 -9.73 13.19 -0.28
N ASN A 29 -8.97 14.27 -0.53
CA ASN A 29 -8.05 14.92 0.43
C ASN A 29 -8.68 15.22 1.81
N THR A 30 -10.01 15.27 1.92
CA THR A 30 -10.77 15.45 3.17
C THR A 30 -10.80 14.21 4.06
N ASN A 31 -10.78 13.00 3.50
CA ASN A 31 -10.92 11.75 4.25
C ASN A 31 -9.63 11.28 4.94
N VAL A 32 -8.49 11.90 4.65
CA VAL A 32 -7.22 11.60 5.35
C VAL A 32 -7.16 12.34 6.70
N ARG A 33 -7.77 13.54 6.79
CA ARG A 33 -7.74 14.38 8.00
C ARG A 33 -8.36 13.70 9.22
N GLN A 34 -9.35 12.83 9.02
CA GLN A 34 -9.97 12.07 10.11
C GLN A 34 -8.95 11.17 10.85
N TRP A 35 -7.89 10.75 10.16
CA TRP A 35 -6.84 9.89 10.71
C TRP A 35 -5.64 10.67 11.29
N HIS A 36 -5.64 12.01 11.25
CA HIS A 36 -4.55 12.81 11.82
C HIS A 36 -4.36 12.56 13.32
N LYS A 37 -5.46 12.44 14.08
CA LYS A 37 -5.40 12.16 15.52
C LYS A 37 -4.75 10.80 15.79
N LEU A 38 -5.07 9.79 14.97
CA LEU A 38 -4.46 8.48 15.02
C LEU A 38 -2.95 8.58 14.77
N GLN A 39 -2.56 9.18 13.64
CA GLN A 39 -1.14 9.31 13.26
C GLN A 39 -0.32 10.05 14.33
N ILE A 40 -0.86 11.12 14.92
CA ILE A 40 -0.22 11.84 16.04
C ILE A 40 -0.05 10.92 17.26
N THR A 41 -1.11 10.18 17.61
CA THR A 41 -1.09 9.30 18.79
C THR A 41 -0.05 8.20 18.62
N GLU A 42 -0.01 7.58 17.45
CA GLU A 42 0.92 6.51 17.15
C GLU A 42 2.36 7.01 17.03
N ALA A 43 2.60 8.18 16.40
CA ALA A 43 3.92 8.80 16.36
C ALA A 43 4.46 9.09 17.77
N ARG A 44 3.62 9.64 18.65
CA ARG A 44 3.99 9.91 20.06
C ARG A 44 4.28 8.62 20.83
N ARG A 45 3.47 7.57 20.63
CA ARG A 45 3.69 6.25 21.23
C ARG A 45 5.03 5.67 20.76
N THR A 46 5.32 5.74 19.48
CA THR A 46 6.58 5.23 18.91
C THR A 46 7.79 5.97 19.43
N VAL A 47 7.78 7.31 19.47
CA VAL A 47 8.90 8.08 20.04
C VAL A 47 9.11 7.73 21.52
N ARG A 48 8.03 7.60 22.30
CA ARG A 48 8.12 7.17 23.70
C ARG A 48 8.74 5.77 23.84
N ASN A 49 8.34 4.81 23.02
CA ASN A 49 8.88 3.45 23.05
C ASN A 49 10.36 3.44 22.66
N MET A 50 10.74 4.20 21.62
CA MET A 50 12.14 4.36 21.20
C MET A 50 13.00 4.94 22.32
N MET A 51 12.52 5.96 23.04
CA MET A 51 13.24 6.53 24.19
C MET A 51 13.37 5.55 25.35
N GLY A 52 12.35 4.73 25.60
CA GLY A 52 12.37 3.74 26.67
C GLY A 52 13.25 2.53 26.38
N LYS A 53 13.33 2.09 25.11
CA LYS A 53 14.15 0.96 24.66
C LYS A 53 14.85 1.28 23.32
N PRO A 54 15.95 2.04 23.33
CA PRO A 54 16.62 2.50 22.11
C PRO A 54 17.09 1.39 21.17
N SER A 55 17.42 0.21 21.70
CA SER A 55 17.82 -0.95 20.87
C SER A 55 16.68 -1.54 20.03
N LEU A 56 15.42 -1.22 20.34
CA LEU A 56 14.22 -1.71 19.64
C LEU A 56 13.55 -0.64 18.78
N TRP A 57 14.30 0.38 18.36
CA TRP A 57 13.76 1.50 17.60
C TRP A 57 13.12 1.06 16.27
N GLU A 58 13.73 0.10 15.57
CA GLU A 58 13.23 -0.42 14.29
C GLU A 58 11.89 -1.15 14.49
N THR A 59 11.76 -1.95 15.55
CA THR A 59 10.50 -2.61 15.92
C THR A 59 9.42 -1.60 16.26
N SER A 60 9.78 -0.51 16.96
CA SER A 60 8.85 0.58 17.29
C SER A 60 8.34 1.31 16.04
N LEU A 61 9.21 1.50 15.03
CA LEU A 61 8.83 2.04 13.72
C LEU A 61 7.98 1.04 12.91
N ARG A 62 8.27 -0.25 12.97
CA ARG A 62 7.45 -1.29 12.32
C ARG A 62 6.04 -1.24 12.87
N ARG A 63 5.92 -1.21 14.19
CA ARG A 63 4.63 -1.09 14.88
C ARG A 63 3.90 0.18 14.47
N LEU A 64 4.57 1.34 14.36
CA LEU A 64 3.95 2.59 13.91
C LEU A 64 3.21 2.40 12.58
N ALA A 65 3.89 1.85 11.58
CA ALA A 65 3.33 1.66 10.25
C ALA A 65 2.19 0.63 10.26
N VAL A 66 2.39 -0.51 10.92
CA VAL A 66 1.38 -1.57 11.04
C VAL A 66 0.14 -1.08 11.78
N ALA A 67 0.29 -0.35 12.89
CA ALA A 67 -0.81 0.18 13.70
C ALA A 67 -1.68 1.17 12.91
N ILE A 68 -1.06 2.15 12.24
CA ILE A 68 -1.79 3.14 11.45
C ILE A 68 -2.59 2.44 10.35
N VAL A 69 -1.94 1.54 9.63
CA VAL A 69 -2.55 0.93 8.45
C VAL A 69 -3.64 -0.05 8.84
N LEU A 70 -3.43 -0.90 9.85
CA LEU A 70 -4.46 -1.82 10.33
C LEU A 70 -5.67 -1.09 10.91
N GLN A 71 -5.48 0.04 11.58
CA GLN A 71 -6.61 0.81 12.08
C GLN A 71 -7.37 1.52 10.97
N VAL A 72 -6.68 1.96 9.90
CA VAL A 72 -7.34 2.51 8.70
C VAL A 72 -8.05 1.43 7.89
N SER A 73 -7.45 0.26 7.70
CA SER A 73 -7.98 -0.80 6.84
C SER A 73 -9.00 -1.70 7.53
N TYR A 74 -8.75 -2.09 8.77
CA TYR A 74 -9.59 -3.03 9.54
C TYR A 74 -10.16 -2.46 10.83
N GLY A 75 -9.69 -1.29 11.28
CA GLY A 75 -10.13 -0.71 12.56
C GLY A 75 -9.44 -1.34 13.77
N THR A 76 -8.43 -2.17 13.54
CA THR A 76 -7.73 -2.92 14.59
C THR A 76 -6.61 -2.09 15.21
N GLU A 77 -6.57 -2.05 16.54
CA GLU A 77 -5.49 -1.40 17.30
C GLU A 77 -4.30 -2.33 17.52
N VAL A 78 -3.09 -1.75 17.54
CA VAL A 78 -1.83 -2.46 17.79
C VAL A 78 -1.08 -1.77 18.93
N PRO A 79 -1.42 -2.09 20.19
CA PRO A 79 -0.98 -1.31 21.35
C PRO A 79 0.49 -1.54 21.74
N LYS A 80 1.07 -2.70 21.40
CA LYS A 80 2.41 -3.11 21.85
C LYS A 80 3.33 -3.41 20.67
N ASP A 81 4.65 -3.32 20.90
CA ASP A 81 5.68 -3.60 19.90
C ASP A 81 5.88 -5.12 19.63
N ASP A 82 5.29 -5.99 20.45
CA ASP A 82 5.31 -7.46 20.33
C ASP A 82 3.97 -8.06 19.88
N ASP A 83 3.08 -7.21 19.35
CA ASP A 83 1.75 -7.61 18.92
C ASP A 83 1.79 -8.65 17.77
N PRO A 84 0.96 -9.70 17.79
CA PRO A 84 0.94 -10.72 16.74
C PRO A 84 0.75 -10.18 15.32
N TYR A 85 0.07 -9.04 15.15
CA TYR A 85 -0.10 -8.42 13.83
C TYR A 85 1.21 -7.92 13.22
N ILE A 86 2.20 -7.59 14.06
CA ILE A 86 3.54 -7.22 13.59
C ILE A 86 4.22 -8.43 12.96
N GLN A 87 4.10 -9.61 13.57
CA GLN A 87 4.66 -10.82 12.99
C GLN A 87 3.95 -11.20 11.69
N ILE A 88 2.62 -11.06 11.63
CA ILE A 88 1.85 -11.28 10.40
C ILE A 88 2.35 -10.34 9.28
N ALA A 89 2.58 -9.07 9.58
CA ALA A 89 3.15 -8.12 8.63
C ALA A 89 4.56 -8.56 8.18
N ASN A 90 5.44 -8.91 9.12
CA ASN A 90 6.81 -9.34 8.81
C ASN A 90 6.85 -10.63 7.95
N ASP A 91 6.01 -11.62 8.25
CA ASP A 91 5.92 -12.87 7.49
C ASP A 91 5.45 -12.60 6.05
N ALA A 92 4.41 -11.77 5.89
CA ALA A 92 3.90 -11.40 4.58
C ALA A 92 4.91 -10.57 3.78
N MET A 93 5.63 -9.68 4.45
CA MET A 93 6.71 -8.93 3.83
C MET A 93 7.87 -9.81 3.38
N TYR A 94 8.28 -10.77 4.20
CA TYR A 94 9.30 -11.73 3.80
C TYR A 94 8.85 -12.51 2.56
N ALA A 95 7.57 -12.89 2.51
CA ALA A 95 6.95 -13.54 1.37
C ALA A 95 6.97 -12.66 0.10
N THR A 96 6.63 -11.37 0.19
CA THR A 96 6.60 -10.48 -0.97
C THR A 96 7.97 -10.02 -1.42
N GLY A 97 8.90 -9.76 -0.49
CA GLY A 97 10.25 -9.29 -0.81
C GLY A 97 11.15 -10.38 -1.40
N ASN A 98 11.00 -11.64 -0.96
CA ASN A 98 11.82 -12.77 -1.42
C ASN A 98 11.14 -13.64 -2.49
N GLY A 99 9.89 -13.32 -2.84
CA GLY A 99 9.14 -13.99 -3.92
C GLY A 99 9.71 -13.74 -5.32
N GLY A 100 10.67 -12.82 -5.46
CA GLY A 100 11.25 -12.38 -6.72
C GLY A 100 10.66 -11.04 -7.18
N ALA A 101 11.44 -10.28 -7.93
CA ALA A 101 10.94 -9.04 -8.53
C ALA A 101 9.76 -9.36 -9.49
N PRO A 102 8.75 -8.48 -9.59
CA PRO A 102 7.76 -8.59 -10.64
C PRO A 102 8.46 -8.73 -12.00
N ALA A 103 7.99 -9.65 -12.86
CA ALA A 103 8.63 -9.99 -14.12
C ALA A 103 9.98 -10.74 -14.01
N ASN A 104 10.20 -11.52 -12.94
CA ASN A 104 11.40 -12.36 -12.80
C ASN A 104 11.11 -13.88 -12.78
N SER A 105 9.84 -14.28 -12.74
CA SER A 105 9.45 -15.69 -12.76
C SER A 105 9.14 -16.19 -14.17
N ILE A 106 9.25 -17.50 -14.42
CA ILE A 106 8.79 -18.11 -15.69
C ILE A 106 7.31 -17.83 -15.96
N VAL A 107 6.50 -17.61 -14.91
CA VAL A 107 5.08 -17.26 -15.06
C VAL A 107 4.83 -15.78 -15.39
N ASP A 108 5.81 -14.91 -15.15
CA ASP A 108 5.74 -13.49 -15.48
C ASP A 108 6.48 -13.13 -16.79
N LEU A 109 7.57 -13.85 -17.12
CA LEU A 109 8.50 -13.53 -18.20
C LEU A 109 8.12 -14.10 -19.56
N VAL A 110 7.09 -14.94 -19.64
CA VAL A 110 6.74 -15.64 -20.88
C VAL A 110 5.44 -15.06 -21.48
N PRO A 111 5.51 -13.98 -22.29
CA PRO A 111 4.45 -13.63 -23.20
C PRO A 111 4.53 -14.58 -24.41
N LEU A 112 4.23 -15.86 -24.23
CA LEU A 112 4.02 -16.75 -25.38
C LEU A 112 2.69 -16.40 -26.05
N GLY A 113 2.78 -15.45 -26.99
CA GLY A 113 1.85 -15.27 -28.09
C GLY A 113 0.54 -14.56 -27.76
N LYS A 114 0.55 -13.22 -27.67
CA LYS A 114 -0.58 -12.45 -28.21
C LYS A 114 -0.50 -12.61 -29.73
N ALA A 115 -1.26 -13.57 -30.28
CA ALA A 115 -1.38 -13.77 -31.72
C ALA A 115 -1.93 -12.49 -32.36
N ARG A 116 -1.04 -11.73 -33.03
CA ARG A 116 -1.40 -10.65 -33.95
C ARG A 116 -2.16 -11.27 -35.11
N LYS A 117 -3.44 -10.93 -35.30
CA LYS A 117 -4.17 -11.27 -36.53
C LYS A 117 -3.42 -10.62 -37.69
N ASN A 118 -2.72 -11.44 -38.48
CA ASN A 118 -2.22 -11.05 -39.79
C ASN A 118 -3.42 -11.14 -40.76
N PRO A 119 -3.77 -10.09 -41.52
CA PRO A 119 -4.95 -10.11 -42.41
C PRO A 119 -4.82 -11.05 -43.62
N HIS A 120 -3.67 -11.72 -43.84
CA HIS A 120 -3.46 -12.65 -44.95
C HIS A 120 -2.73 -13.94 -44.51
N GLY A 121 -3.47 -15.05 -44.34
CA GLY A 121 -2.90 -16.41 -44.21
C GLY A 121 -3.47 -17.27 -43.05
N PRO A 122 -3.57 -18.61 -43.20
CA PRO A 122 -4.44 -19.43 -42.36
C PRO A 122 -3.84 -19.84 -41.00
N LEU A 123 -4.78 -19.92 -40.06
CA LEU A 123 -4.82 -20.44 -38.68
C LEU A 123 -3.84 -21.56 -38.30
N TYR A 124 -3.09 -21.38 -37.21
CA TYR A 124 -2.88 -22.26 -36.02
C TYR A 124 -1.98 -21.42 -35.07
N VAL A 125 -2.40 -20.96 -33.89
CA VAL A 125 -2.36 -21.66 -32.59
C VAL A 125 -3.36 -20.98 -31.64
N VAL A 126 -4.46 -21.67 -31.29
CA VAL A 126 -5.47 -21.22 -30.30
C VAL A 126 -5.17 -21.80 -28.90
N GLY A 127 -3.92 -22.21 -28.64
CA GLY A 127 -3.58 -23.11 -27.53
C GLY A 127 -2.67 -22.58 -26.42
N VAL A 128 -2.40 -21.27 -26.28
CA VAL A 128 -1.33 -20.80 -25.37
C VAL A 128 -1.80 -19.87 -24.24
N THR A 129 -3.01 -19.32 -24.31
CA THR A 129 -3.56 -18.51 -23.20
C THR A 129 -4.07 -19.36 -22.03
N HIS A 130 -4.38 -20.64 -22.22
CA HIS A 130 -4.77 -21.56 -21.13
C HIS A 130 -3.59 -22.32 -20.51
N ALA A 131 -2.47 -22.49 -21.23
CA ALA A 131 -1.29 -23.21 -20.74
C ALA A 131 -0.52 -22.46 -19.63
N LEU A 132 -0.68 -21.15 -19.53
CA LEU A 132 0.05 -20.29 -18.58
C LEU A 132 -0.66 -20.17 -17.22
N SER A 133 -1.98 -20.37 -17.18
CA SER A 133 -2.80 -20.52 -15.95
C SER A 133 -2.65 -21.90 -15.32
N THR A 134 -2.27 -22.93 -16.07
CA THR A 134 -2.04 -24.29 -15.54
C THR A 134 -0.64 -24.47 -14.97
N ALA A 135 0.37 -23.72 -15.41
CA ALA A 135 1.73 -23.79 -14.86
C ALA A 135 1.79 -23.52 -13.34
N ARG A 136 0.95 -22.61 -12.84
CA ARG A 136 0.79 -22.37 -11.38
C ARG A 136 0.27 -23.57 -10.60
N HIS A 137 -0.37 -24.53 -11.29
CA HIS A 137 -0.92 -25.77 -10.73
C HIS A 137 -0.04 -26.99 -11.04
N LEU A 138 1.00 -26.85 -11.88
CA LEU A 138 1.91 -27.94 -12.20
C LEU A 138 2.82 -28.24 -11.00
N PRO A 139 3.04 -29.51 -10.63
CA PRO A 139 3.96 -29.89 -9.56
C PRO A 139 5.36 -29.29 -9.72
N ASP A 140 6.03 -29.02 -8.60
CA ASP A 140 7.40 -28.46 -8.53
C ASP A 140 8.44 -29.22 -9.37
N TRP A 141 8.22 -30.51 -9.63
CA TRP A 141 9.12 -31.34 -10.42
C TRP A 141 9.01 -31.08 -11.94
N ILE A 142 7.89 -30.51 -12.40
CA ILE A 142 7.68 -30.13 -13.81
C ILE A 142 8.14 -28.69 -14.04
N VAL A 143 7.77 -27.78 -13.15
CA VAL A 143 8.14 -26.36 -13.23
C VAL A 143 9.16 -26.08 -12.13
N ARG A 144 10.44 -26.26 -12.47
CA ARG A 144 11.58 -26.04 -11.57
C ARG A 144 11.91 -24.54 -11.44
N ASP A 145 10.91 -23.75 -11.09
CA ASP A 145 11.02 -22.31 -10.90
C ASP A 145 11.10 -21.98 -9.41
N TRP A 146 12.15 -21.27 -8.99
CA TRP A 146 12.36 -20.94 -7.57
C TRP A 146 11.24 -20.07 -7.02
N SER A 147 10.80 -19.06 -7.76
CA SER A 147 9.80 -18.09 -7.30
C SER A 147 8.42 -18.73 -7.10
N LEU A 148 8.01 -19.65 -7.98
CA LEU A 148 6.78 -20.41 -7.83
C LEU A 148 6.82 -21.32 -6.61
N ARG A 149 7.94 -22.01 -6.39
CA ARG A 149 8.14 -22.86 -5.21
C ARG A 149 8.08 -22.03 -3.93
N PHE A 150 8.75 -20.89 -3.92
CA PHE A 150 8.75 -19.95 -2.81
C PHE A 150 7.33 -19.41 -2.54
N ALA A 151 6.61 -18.97 -3.58
CA ALA A 151 5.24 -18.49 -3.46
C ALA A 151 4.28 -19.57 -2.91
N ARG A 152 4.45 -20.83 -3.30
CA ARG A 152 3.69 -21.96 -2.73
C ARG A 152 4.00 -22.18 -1.25
N GLN A 153 5.29 -22.14 -0.88
CA GLN A 153 5.74 -22.30 0.50
C GLN A 153 5.30 -21.15 1.42
N TRP A 154 5.21 -19.93 0.89
CA TRP A 154 4.87 -18.72 1.65
C TRP A 154 3.42 -18.25 1.48
N ARG A 155 2.60 -18.99 0.73
CA ARG A 155 1.17 -18.70 0.51
C ARG A 155 0.42 -18.49 1.82
N TRP A 156 0.75 -19.26 2.86
CA TRP A 156 0.13 -19.16 4.17
C TRP A 156 0.30 -17.77 4.79
N ALA A 157 1.42 -17.08 4.56
CA ALA A 157 1.71 -15.78 5.16
C ALA A 157 0.80 -14.70 4.55
N ILE A 158 0.65 -14.72 3.22
CA ILE A 158 -0.27 -13.84 2.51
C ILE A 158 -1.72 -14.14 2.89
N GLN A 159 -2.09 -15.43 2.99
CA GLN A 159 -3.42 -15.82 3.44
C GLN A 159 -3.71 -15.30 4.85
N LYS A 160 -2.80 -15.55 5.81
CA LYS A 160 -2.94 -15.10 7.19
C LYS A 160 -3.08 -13.58 7.29
N LEU A 161 -2.34 -12.83 6.48
CA LEU A 161 -2.44 -11.36 6.42
C LEU A 161 -3.82 -10.87 5.98
N HIS A 162 -4.50 -11.59 5.08
CA HIS A 162 -5.86 -11.24 4.67
C HIS A 162 -6.90 -11.80 5.65
N ASP A 163 -6.77 -13.06 6.04
CA ASP A 163 -7.78 -13.82 6.76
C ASP A 163 -7.94 -13.33 8.20
N VAL A 164 -6.83 -13.12 8.93
CA VAL A 164 -6.89 -12.84 10.37
C VAL A 164 -7.51 -11.47 10.68
N PRO A 165 -7.03 -10.35 10.10
CA PRO A 165 -7.64 -9.05 10.36
C PRO A 165 -9.06 -8.95 9.80
N PHE A 166 -9.33 -9.56 8.64
CA PHE A 166 -10.66 -9.53 8.03
C PHE A 166 -11.69 -10.32 8.85
N ALA A 167 -11.33 -11.51 9.36
CA ALA A 167 -12.19 -12.28 10.24
C ALA A 167 -12.50 -11.51 11.53
N ALA A 168 -11.51 -10.82 12.10
CA ALA A 168 -11.72 -9.97 13.27
C ALA A 168 -12.73 -8.85 12.95
N ALA A 169 -12.52 -8.11 11.86
CA ALA A 169 -13.45 -7.05 11.43
C ALA A 169 -14.86 -7.58 11.09
N GLN A 170 -14.99 -8.79 10.56
CA GLN A 170 -16.28 -9.40 10.27
C GLN A 170 -17.03 -9.82 11.54
N SER A 171 -16.28 -10.25 12.57
CA SER A 171 -16.85 -10.64 13.87
C SER A 171 -17.28 -9.44 14.73
N GLU A 172 -16.76 -8.25 14.43
CA GLU A 172 -17.10 -7.01 15.12
C GLU A 172 -18.45 -6.46 14.61
N HIS A 173 -19.46 -6.50 15.49
CA HIS A 173 -20.75 -5.88 15.23
C HIS A 173 -20.70 -4.39 15.57
N ASP A 174 -20.26 -3.57 14.62
CA ASP A 174 -20.33 -2.11 14.71
C ASP A 174 -21.70 -1.58 14.24
N ASP A 175 -22.73 -1.86 15.03
CA ASP A 175 -24.11 -1.40 14.75
C ASP A 175 -24.26 0.12 14.88
N ARG A 176 -23.37 0.77 15.66
CA ARG A 176 -23.36 2.23 15.86
C ARG A 176 -22.70 3.00 14.72
N GLY A 177 -21.85 2.34 13.95
CA GLY A 177 -21.13 2.95 12.85
C GLY A 177 -19.94 3.81 13.29
N ASP A 178 -19.40 3.53 14.49
CA ASP A 178 -18.29 4.30 15.06
C ASP A 178 -16.96 3.94 14.38
N ASN A 179 -16.83 2.71 13.86
CA ASN A 179 -15.65 2.24 13.16
C ASN A 179 -15.71 2.65 11.68
N LYS A 180 -14.84 3.58 11.30
CA LYS A 180 -14.75 4.15 9.95
C LYS A 180 -13.66 3.53 9.08
N SER A 181 -13.13 2.38 9.50
CA SER A 181 -12.15 1.65 8.70
C SER A 181 -12.74 1.14 7.40
N LEU A 182 -11.89 0.93 6.41
CA LEU A 182 -12.28 0.46 5.08
C LEU A 182 -13.12 -0.81 5.13
N ALA A 183 -12.67 -1.82 5.88
CA ALA A 183 -13.37 -3.10 6.00
C ALA A 183 -14.74 -2.93 6.65
N HIS A 184 -14.84 -2.18 7.75
CA HIS A 184 -16.12 -1.97 8.45
C HIS A 184 -17.14 -1.22 7.59
N GLU A 185 -16.71 -0.18 6.87
CA GLU A 185 -17.60 0.57 5.99
C GLU A 185 -18.12 -0.30 4.83
N LEU A 186 -17.24 -1.07 4.18
CA LEU A 186 -17.64 -1.96 3.08
C LEU A 186 -18.49 -3.14 3.57
N LEU A 187 -18.19 -3.72 4.72
CA LEU A 187 -19.00 -4.78 5.33
C LEU A 187 -20.39 -4.27 5.74
N ARG A 188 -20.48 -3.03 6.25
CA ARG A 188 -21.77 -2.40 6.59
C ARG A 188 -22.61 -2.15 5.35
N GLN A 189 -22.00 -1.65 4.28
CA GLN A 189 -22.67 -1.49 2.99
C GLN A 189 -23.13 -2.84 2.41
N TYR A 190 -22.28 -3.87 2.48
CA TYR A 190 -22.62 -5.23 2.04
C TYR A 190 -23.85 -5.78 2.76
N ARG A 191 -23.88 -5.71 4.10
CA ARG A 191 -25.03 -6.15 4.91
C ARG A 191 -26.29 -5.36 4.59
N ARG A 192 -26.19 -4.04 4.47
CA ARG A 192 -27.32 -3.18 4.12
C ARG A 192 -27.91 -3.54 2.75
N ASN A 193 -27.07 -3.83 1.76
CA ASN A 193 -27.55 -4.26 0.45
C ASN A 193 -28.26 -5.62 0.54
N GLU A 194 -27.74 -6.55 1.34
CA GLU A 194 -28.35 -7.87 1.58
C GLU A 194 -29.73 -7.74 2.23
N GLU A 195 -29.85 -6.94 3.28
CA GLU A 195 -31.12 -6.65 3.97
C GLU A 195 -32.17 -6.00 3.06
N ASN A 196 -31.72 -5.13 2.14
CA ASN A 196 -32.61 -4.44 1.20
C ASN A 196 -32.84 -5.21 -0.11
N GLY A 197 -32.28 -6.41 -0.26
CA GLY A 197 -32.38 -7.21 -1.49
C GLY A 197 -31.73 -6.56 -2.72
N GLN A 198 -30.72 -5.70 -2.51
CA GLN A 198 -29.98 -5.02 -3.57
C GLN A 198 -28.83 -5.90 -4.09
N GLU A 199 -28.48 -5.72 -5.37
CA GLU A 199 -27.33 -6.41 -5.96
C GLU A 199 -26.02 -5.94 -5.32
N GLN A 200 -25.15 -6.89 -4.98
CA GLN A 200 -23.86 -6.60 -4.38
C GLN A 200 -22.88 -6.11 -5.43
N GLU A 201 -22.32 -4.91 -5.23
CA GLU A 201 -21.28 -4.40 -6.12
C GLU A 201 -19.96 -5.18 -5.98
N TRP A 202 -19.69 -5.71 -4.79
CA TRP A 202 -18.43 -6.35 -4.40
C TRP A 202 -18.71 -7.63 -3.62
N SER A 203 -17.95 -8.68 -3.89
CA SER A 203 -17.97 -9.89 -3.06
C SER A 203 -17.21 -9.66 -1.74
N LEU A 204 -17.44 -10.53 -0.75
CA LEU A 204 -16.64 -10.51 0.49
C LEU A 204 -15.14 -10.72 0.22
N ASP A 205 -14.80 -11.52 -0.79
CA ASP A 205 -13.42 -11.74 -1.23
C ASP A 205 -12.80 -10.46 -1.83
N ASP A 206 -13.58 -9.67 -2.57
CA ASP A 206 -13.12 -8.37 -3.10
C ASP A 206 -12.83 -7.38 -1.97
N ILE A 207 -13.72 -7.29 -0.97
CA ILE A 207 -13.56 -6.40 0.19
C ILE A 207 -12.31 -6.81 0.99
N LYS A 208 -12.16 -8.11 1.27
CA LYS A 208 -11.00 -8.68 1.94
C LYS A 208 -9.71 -8.42 1.18
N GLY A 209 -9.72 -8.64 -0.14
CA GLY A 209 -8.58 -8.36 -1.01
C GLY A 209 -8.19 -6.88 -1.01
N ALA A 210 -9.17 -5.97 -1.06
CA ALA A 210 -8.92 -4.54 -1.01
C ALA A 210 -8.29 -4.10 0.31
N ALA A 211 -8.83 -4.54 1.45
CA ALA A 211 -8.27 -4.23 2.77
C ALA A 211 -6.87 -4.83 2.97
N GLY A 212 -6.63 -6.05 2.49
CA GLY A 212 -5.33 -6.71 2.55
C GLY A 212 -4.28 -6.00 1.70
N ALA A 213 -4.64 -5.53 0.51
CA ALA A 213 -3.73 -4.76 -0.33
C ALA A 213 -3.36 -3.40 0.30
N VAL A 214 -4.29 -2.71 0.97
CA VAL A 214 -3.97 -1.51 1.76
C VAL A 214 -2.97 -1.84 2.87
N PHE A 215 -3.16 -2.98 3.54
CA PHE A 215 -2.26 -3.42 4.60
C PHE A 215 -0.84 -3.68 4.09
N ILE A 216 -0.69 -4.47 3.01
CA ILE A 216 0.60 -4.77 2.39
C ILE A 216 1.29 -3.49 1.92
N ALA A 217 0.58 -2.65 1.16
CA ALA A 217 1.16 -1.46 0.56
C ALA A 217 1.57 -0.41 1.60
N GLY A 218 0.73 -0.19 2.62
CA GLY A 218 0.93 0.87 3.59
C GLY A 218 1.95 0.55 4.68
N ALA A 219 1.98 -0.71 5.16
CA ALA A 219 2.78 -1.05 6.33
C ALA A 219 4.28 -1.07 6.01
N ASP A 220 4.67 -1.68 4.90
CA ASP A 220 6.09 -1.82 4.57
C ASP A 220 6.70 -0.52 4.08
N THR A 221 6.03 0.14 3.13
CA THR A 221 6.57 1.35 2.51
C THR A 221 6.74 2.51 3.51
N THR A 222 5.80 2.66 4.43
CA THR A 222 5.90 3.67 5.48
C THR A 222 7.06 3.35 6.42
N TRP A 223 7.19 2.09 6.88
CA TRP A 223 8.29 1.69 7.74
C TRP A 223 9.66 1.92 7.09
N ALA A 224 9.83 1.47 5.84
CA ALA A 224 11.09 1.60 5.12
C ALA A 224 11.48 3.07 4.94
N THR A 225 10.51 3.93 4.62
CA THR A 225 10.73 5.39 4.53
C THR A 225 11.19 5.97 5.87
N CYS A 226 10.58 5.57 6.98
CA CYS A 226 10.99 6.00 8.32
C CYS A 226 12.39 5.49 8.70
N VAL A 227 12.76 4.26 8.31
CA VAL A 227 14.12 3.74 8.52
C VAL A 227 15.12 4.56 7.71
N ILE A 228 14.85 4.83 6.43
CA ILE A 228 15.70 5.67 5.58
C ILE A 228 15.87 7.06 6.19
N PHE A 229 14.80 7.65 6.74
CA PHE A 229 14.87 8.93 7.47
C PHE A 229 15.87 8.85 8.63
N ILE A 230 15.73 7.87 9.52
CA ILE A 230 16.62 7.73 10.68
C ILE A 230 18.07 7.57 10.24
N LEU A 231 18.32 6.70 9.24
CA LEU A 231 19.68 6.50 8.72
C LEU A 231 20.26 7.80 8.14
N ASN A 232 19.48 8.56 7.37
CA ASN A 232 19.92 9.84 6.83
C ASN A 232 20.20 10.87 7.93
N MET A 233 19.40 10.93 9.00
CA MET A 233 19.66 11.83 10.12
C MET A 233 20.94 11.45 10.90
N VAL A 234 21.27 10.16 10.97
CA VAL A 234 22.53 9.68 11.57
C VAL A 234 23.75 10.01 10.68
N LEU A 235 23.61 9.88 9.36
CA LEU A 235 24.70 10.14 8.41
C LEU A 235 24.93 11.64 8.15
N HIS A 236 23.89 12.47 8.31
CA HIS A 236 23.90 13.92 8.05
C HIS A 236 23.42 14.72 9.26
N PRO A 237 24.18 14.72 10.38
CA PRO A 237 23.78 15.36 11.63
C PRO A 237 23.53 16.88 11.49
N GLU A 238 24.19 17.55 10.55
CA GLU A 238 23.99 18.96 10.24
C GLU A 238 22.59 19.27 9.68
N ILE A 239 21.98 18.31 8.99
CA ILE A 239 20.59 18.42 8.50
C ILE A 239 19.62 18.23 9.67
N GLN A 240 19.89 17.24 10.54
CA GLN A 240 19.10 17.00 11.75
C GLN A 240 19.11 18.22 12.68
N GLU A 241 20.25 18.89 12.84
CA GLU A 241 20.36 20.08 13.68
C GLU A 241 19.55 21.26 13.14
N LYS A 242 19.57 21.50 11.82
CA LYS A 242 18.73 22.52 11.18
C LYS A 242 17.25 22.21 11.32
N ALA A 243 16.87 20.94 11.17
CA ALA A 243 15.50 20.47 11.39
C ALA A 243 15.03 20.76 12.82
N ARG A 244 15.87 20.44 13.81
CA ARG A 244 15.61 20.74 15.22
C ARG A 244 15.48 22.25 15.46
N SER A 245 16.37 23.08 14.90
CA SER A 245 16.29 24.54 15.05
C SER A 245 14.98 25.13 14.49
N GLN A 246 14.49 24.61 13.35
CA GLN A 246 13.18 25.02 12.84
C GLN A 246 12.04 24.59 13.79
N LEU A 247 12.07 23.36 14.31
CA LEU A 247 11.06 22.91 15.27
C LEU A 247 11.06 23.76 16.54
N ASP A 248 12.23 24.05 17.12
CA ASP A 248 12.37 24.84 18.33
C ASP A 248 11.86 26.28 18.15
N SER A 249 12.11 26.89 16.98
CA SER A 249 11.67 28.26 16.69
C SER A 249 10.17 28.39 16.37
N VAL A 250 9.57 27.40 15.72
CA VAL A 250 8.16 27.44 15.28
C VAL A 250 7.22 26.91 16.36
N ILE A 251 7.61 25.87 17.07
CA ILE A 251 6.74 25.14 18.00
C ILE A 251 7.08 25.47 19.45
N GLY A 252 8.37 25.65 19.76
CA GLY A 252 8.86 25.84 21.12
C GLY A 252 8.84 24.56 21.97
N PRO A 253 9.25 24.65 23.25
CA PRO A 253 9.41 23.49 24.13
C PRO A 253 8.10 23.02 24.80
N ASP A 254 7.05 23.83 24.76
CA ASP A 254 5.85 23.62 25.61
C ASP A 254 4.86 22.61 25.05
N ARG A 255 4.99 22.20 23.77
CA ARG A 255 4.08 21.25 23.15
C ARG A 255 4.76 20.42 22.05
N LEU A 256 4.17 19.26 21.76
CA LEU A 256 4.59 18.42 20.64
C LEU A 256 4.00 18.91 19.30
N PRO A 257 4.67 18.63 18.16
CA PRO A 257 4.17 18.97 16.84
C PRO A 257 2.81 18.32 16.53
N ASN A 258 2.03 18.99 15.68
CA ASN A 258 0.81 18.45 15.11
C ASN A 258 0.60 18.94 13.65
N PHE A 259 -0.41 18.44 12.96
CA PHE A 259 -0.62 18.75 11.53
C PHE A 259 -0.90 20.23 11.22
N SER A 260 -1.36 21.05 12.17
CA SER A 260 -1.54 22.49 11.96
C SER A 260 -0.21 23.21 11.71
N ASP A 261 0.89 22.66 12.22
CA ASP A 261 2.21 23.29 12.17
C ASP A 261 2.89 23.09 10.81
N ARG A 262 2.42 22.12 10.01
CA ARG A 262 3.11 21.67 8.79
C ARG A 262 3.40 22.80 7.80
N ALA A 263 2.47 23.73 7.62
CA ALA A 263 2.64 24.87 6.72
C ALA A 263 3.78 25.82 7.18
N SER A 264 4.09 25.83 8.47
CA SER A 264 5.16 26.62 9.07
C SER A 264 6.48 25.84 9.21
N LEU A 265 6.55 24.60 8.74
CA LEU A 265 7.73 23.73 8.82
C LEU A 265 8.29 23.36 7.42
N PRO A 266 8.65 24.34 6.57
CA PRO A 266 9.08 24.07 5.20
C PRO A 266 10.36 23.25 5.11
N TYR A 267 11.26 23.34 6.09
CA TYR A 267 12.52 22.57 6.06
C TYR A 267 12.27 21.09 6.36
N ILE A 268 11.37 20.79 7.30
CA ILE A 268 10.90 19.43 7.54
C ILE A 268 10.21 18.87 6.28
N GLU A 269 9.39 19.67 5.60
CA GLU A 269 8.75 19.26 4.34
C GLU A 269 9.79 18.93 3.26
N HIS A 270 10.84 19.75 3.12
CA HIS A 270 11.93 19.47 2.18
C HIS A 270 12.69 18.19 2.52
N ILE A 271 12.92 17.88 3.81
CA ILE A 271 13.52 16.61 4.23
C ILE A 271 12.66 15.43 3.79
N VAL A 272 11.33 15.50 4.01
CA VAL A 272 10.39 14.47 3.59
C VAL A 272 10.43 14.27 2.07
N GLN A 273 10.39 15.36 1.30
CA GLN A 273 10.50 15.31 -0.16
C GLN A 273 11.82 14.72 -0.63
N GLU A 274 12.92 15.08 0.03
CA GLU A 274 14.26 14.60 -0.34
C GLU A 274 14.43 13.11 -0.07
N ILE A 275 13.83 12.57 1.00
CA ILE A 275 13.82 11.13 1.27
C ILE A 275 13.13 10.37 0.15
N TYR A 276 11.94 10.84 -0.28
CA TYR A 276 11.22 10.23 -1.38
C TYR A 276 11.97 10.33 -2.72
N ARG A 277 12.70 11.42 -2.94
CA ARG A 277 13.49 11.66 -4.16
C ARG A 277 14.76 10.82 -4.19
N TRP A 278 15.47 10.70 -3.06
CA TRP A 278 16.79 10.09 -2.98
C TRP A 278 16.73 8.56 -2.94
N SER A 279 15.77 7.99 -2.19
CA SER A 279 15.59 6.54 -2.10
C SER A 279 14.10 6.17 -2.29
N PRO A 280 13.61 6.24 -3.53
CA PRO A 280 12.24 5.84 -3.83
C PRO A 280 12.09 4.33 -3.64
N LEU A 281 11.07 3.93 -2.86
CA LEU A 281 10.84 2.51 -2.54
C LEU A 281 10.40 1.66 -3.74
N ALA A 282 9.81 2.28 -4.74
CA ALA A 282 9.41 1.64 -5.99
C ALA A 282 9.98 2.44 -7.18
N PRO A 283 11.29 2.33 -7.49
CA PRO A 283 11.96 3.18 -8.48
C PRO A 283 11.40 3.03 -9.90
N LEU A 284 10.85 1.86 -10.23
CA LEU A 284 10.19 1.58 -11.52
C LEU A 284 8.65 1.66 -11.45
N GLY A 285 8.10 2.00 -10.28
CA GLY A 285 6.66 1.95 -10.02
C GLY A 285 6.07 0.55 -10.18
N ILE A 286 4.76 0.50 -10.36
CA ILE A 286 4.03 -0.72 -10.72
C ILE A 286 3.80 -0.68 -12.24
N PRO A 287 4.08 -1.77 -12.98
CA PRO A 287 3.83 -1.79 -14.43
C PRO A 287 2.37 -1.41 -14.77
N HIS A 288 2.23 -0.43 -15.67
CA HIS A 288 0.94 -0.02 -16.22
C HIS A 288 0.67 -0.74 -17.55
N LYS A 289 -0.61 -0.88 -17.89
CA LYS A 289 -1.06 -1.36 -19.20
C LYS A 289 -2.03 -0.36 -19.81
N SER A 290 -2.04 -0.23 -21.12
CA SER A 290 -2.99 0.67 -21.78
C SER A 290 -4.41 0.10 -21.73
N LEU A 291 -5.41 0.91 -21.37
CA LEU A 291 -6.81 0.45 -21.35
C LEU A 291 -7.45 0.41 -22.75
N GLN A 292 -6.87 1.14 -23.70
CA GLN A 292 -7.28 1.24 -25.10
C GLN A 292 -6.07 1.52 -26.00
N ASP A 293 -6.23 1.40 -27.31
CA ASP A 293 -5.18 1.82 -28.23
C ASP A 293 -4.97 3.33 -28.11
N ASP A 294 -3.71 3.77 -28.15
CA ASP A 294 -3.34 5.17 -27.98
C ASP A 294 -2.17 5.55 -28.90
N VAL A 295 -1.97 6.84 -29.13
CA VAL A 295 -0.80 7.38 -29.85
C VAL A 295 -0.13 8.43 -28.97
N TYR A 296 1.07 8.11 -28.50
CA TYR A 296 1.87 9.01 -27.68
C TYR A 296 3.12 9.43 -28.43
N GLN A 297 3.31 10.74 -28.64
CA GLN A 297 4.45 11.30 -29.40
C GLN A 297 4.69 10.63 -30.77
N GLY A 298 3.59 10.31 -31.48
CA GLY A 298 3.65 9.64 -32.79
C GLY A 298 3.91 8.13 -32.73
N MET A 299 4.10 7.56 -31.54
CA MET A 299 4.23 6.11 -31.34
C MET A 299 2.87 5.50 -31.00
N PHE A 300 2.46 4.48 -31.74
CA PHE A 300 1.25 3.72 -31.45
C PHE A 300 1.48 2.75 -30.28
N ILE A 301 0.66 2.88 -29.23
CA ILE A 301 0.64 2.03 -28.04
C ILE A 301 -0.63 1.18 -28.09
N PRO A 302 -0.54 -0.14 -28.29
CA PRO A 302 -1.72 -1.00 -28.33
C PRO A 302 -2.34 -1.16 -26.93
N LYS A 303 -3.63 -1.46 -26.91
CA LYS A 303 -4.35 -1.88 -25.71
C LYS A 303 -3.71 -3.09 -25.04
N GLY A 304 -3.54 -2.97 -23.72
CA GLY A 304 -3.33 -4.05 -22.75
C GLY A 304 -1.90 -4.40 -22.44
#